data_AF-A0A558CKG8-F1
#
_entry.id   AF-A0A558CKG8-F1
#
_cell.length_a   1.000
_cell.length_b   1.000
_cell.length_c   1.000
_cell.angle_alpha   90.00
_cell.angle_beta   90.00
_cell.angle_gamma   90.00
#
_symmetry.space_group_name_H-M   'P 1'
#
loop_
_entity.id
_entity.type
_entity.pdbx_description
1 polymer ?
#
loop_
_entity_poly.entity_id
_entity_poly.type
_entity_poly.pdbx_seq_one_letter_code
_entity_poly.pdbx_strand_id
1 'polypeptide(L)' 'MEPVIQEEPTGCGIAASAALAGVSYAEAKQKANALGIYAADTALWSETEHVRALLREFGISASSEETPFKSW' A
#
# COMPACT_ATOMS: atom_id res chain seq x y z
N MET A 1 -6.60 3.71 -17.43
CA MET A 1 -6.23 2.96 -16.21
C MET A 1 -7.52 2.71 -15.48
N GLU A 2 -7.88 1.46 -15.26
CA GLU A 2 -9.08 1.14 -14.48
C GLU A 2 -8.82 1.46 -13.01
N PRO A 3 -9.80 2.01 -12.29
CA PRO A 3 -9.65 2.28 -10.87
C PRO A 3 -9.52 0.95 -10.11
N VAL A 4 -8.57 0.89 -9.17
CA VAL A 4 -8.51 -0.20 -8.20
C VAL A 4 -9.55 0.07 -7.12
N ILE A 5 -10.47 -0.86 -6.93
CA ILE A 5 -11.47 -0.80 -5.85
C ILE A 5 -10.89 -1.43 -4.60
N GLN A 6 -10.93 -0.71 -3.49
CA GLN A 6 -10.56 -1.23 -2.18
C GLN A 6 -11.64 -2.21 -1.71
N GLU A 7 -11.25 -3.45 -1.38
CA GLU A 7 -12.19 -4.48 -0.91
C GLU A 7 -12.28 -4.56 0.63
N GLU A 8 -11.23 -4.14 1.34
CA GLU A 8 -11.18 -4.19 2.81
C GLU A 8 -11.30 -2.79 3.42
N PRO A 9 -12.09 -2.55 4.49
CA PRO A 9 -12.31 -1.22 5.06
C PRO A 9 -11.04 -0.45 5.45
N THR A 10 -10.03 -1.15 5.94
CA THR A 10 -8.73 -0.61 6.38
C THR A 10 -7.60 -0.90 5.39
N GLY A 11 -7.94 -1.32 4.16
CA GLY A 11 -7.00 -1.74 3.12
C GLY A 11 -6.49 -0.63 2.20
N CYS A 12 -6.56 0.64 2.60
CA CYS A 12 -6.21 1.76 1.72
C CYS A 12 -4.75 1.74 1.25
N GLY A 13 -3.80 1.32 2.11
CA GLY A 13 -2.39 1.16 1.72
C GLY A 13 -2.19 0.07 0.64
N ILE A 14 -2.96 -1.02 0.70
CA ILE A 14 -2.94 -2.09 -0.31
C ILE A 14 -3.54 -1.59 -1.63
N ALA A 15 -4.69 -0.90 -1.56
CA ALA A 15 -5.37 -0.36 -2.74
C ALA A 15 -4.51 0.69 -3.47
N ALA A 16 -3.86 1.59 -2.73
CA ALA A 16 -2.96 2.58 -3.30
C ALA A 16 -1.72 1.92 -3.96
N SER A 17 -1.14 0.92 -3.30
CA SER A 17 0.00 0.17 -3.85
C SER A 17 -0.38 -0.58 -5.12
N ALA A 18 -1.56 -1.20 -5.15
CA ALA A 18 -2.11 -1.86 -6.33
C ALA A 18 -2.31 -0.87 -7.49
N ALA A 19 -2.86 0.31 -7.22
CA ALA A 19 -3.07 1.35 -8.23
C ALA A 19 -1.74 1.83 -8.84
N LEU A 20 -0.72 2.04 -8.01
CA LEU A 20 0.62 2.45 -8.47
C LEU A 20 1.33 1.32 -9.26
N ALA A 21 1.17 0.08 -8.84
CA ALA A 21 1.75 -1.09 -9.51
C ALA A 21 0.97 -1.55 -10.75
N GLY A 22 -0.24 -1.03 -10.97
CA GLY A 22 -1.10 -1.43 -12.08
C GLY A 22 -1.64 -2.85 -11.96
N VAL A 23 -1.84 -3.35 -10.75
CA VAL A 23 -2.33 -4.70 -10.46
C VAL A 23 -3.71 -4.68 -9.79
N SER A 24 -4.36 -5.84 -9.70
CA SER A 24 -5.63 -5.98 -8.98
C SER A 24 -5.45 -5.83 -7.46
N TYR A 25 -6.52 -5.46 -6.76
CA TYR A 25 -6.52 -5.42 -5.29
C TYR A 25 -6.19 -6.80 -4.69
N ALA A 26 -6.78 -7.86 -5.24
CA ALA A 26 -6.55 -9.24 -4.80
C ALA A 26 -5.07 -9.66 -4.91
N GLU A 27 -4.39 -9.28 -6.00
CA GLU A 27 -2.97 -9.57 -6.20
C GLU A 27 -2.10 -8.82 -5.18
N ALA A 28 -2.37 -7.53 -4.96
CA ALA A 28 -1.65 -6.76 -3.95
C ALA A 28 -1.92 -7.26 -2.53
N LYS A 29 -3.14 -7.67 -2.22
CA LYS A 29 -3.48 -8.30 -0.93
C LYS A 29 -2.70 -9.59 -0.73
N GLN A 30 -2.56 -10.43 -1.75
CA GLN A 30 -1.79 -11.67 -1.66
C GLN A 30 -0.31 -11.39 -1.35
N LYS A 31 0.31 -10.42 -2.06
CA LYS A 31 1.69 -10.00 -1.80
C LYS A 31 1.86 -9.37 -0.42
N ALA A 32 0.93 -8.50 -0.01
CA ALA A 32 0.93 -7.90 1.31
C ALA A 32 0.88 -8.98 2.41
N ASN A 33 -0.05 -9.92 2.32
CA ASN A 33 -0.18 -11.01 3.29
C ASN A 33 1.10 -11.87 3.36
N ALA A 34 1.80 -12.08 2.24
CA ALA A 34 3.07 -12.80 2.22
C ALA A 34 4.21 -12.06 2.96
N LEU A 35 4.10 -10.73 3.08
CA LEU A 35 5.00 -9.88 3.88
C LEU A 35 4.54 -9.74 5.34
N GLY A 36 3.46 -10.42 5.75
CA GLY A 36 2.86 -10.25 7.08
C GLY A 36 2.02 -8.98 7.23
N ILE A 37 1.67 -8.34 6.12
CA ILE A 37 0.93 -7.09 6.05
C ILE A 37 -0.54 -7.41 5.81
N TYR A 38 -1.37 -7.30 6.85
CA TYR A 38 -2.79 -7.67 6.77
C TYR A 38 -3.70 -6.44 6.82
N ALA A 39 -4.74 -6.42 6.00
CA ALA A 39 -5.71 -5.32 5.99
C ALA A 39 -6.40 -5.11 7.34
N ALA A 40 -6.61 -6.18 8.11
CA ALA A 40 -7.19 -6.10 9.46
C ALA A 40 -6.26 -5.47 10.50
N ASP A 41 -4.97 -5.26 10.18
CA ASP A 41 -4.03 -4.58 11.05
C ASP A 41 -4.30 -3.08 11.05
N THR A 42 -4.69 -2.55 12.21
CA THR A 42 -4.95 -1.13 12.42
C THR A 42 -3.67 -0.28 12.39
N ALA A 43 -2.48 -0.85 12.23
CA ALA A 43 -1.26 -0.08 11.97
C ALA A 43 -1.07 0.27 10.48
N LEU A 44 -1.79 -0.43 9.58
CA LEU A 44 -1.56 -0.38 8.14
C LEU A 44 -1.79 1.01 7.50
N TRP A 45 -2.76 1.75 8.02
CA TRP A 45 -3.13 3.09 7.56
C TRP A 45 -2.35 4.24 8.21
N SER A 46 -1.52 3.96 9.23
CA SER A 46 -0.79 5.00 9.99
C SER A 46 0.71 4.96 9.76
N GLU A 47 1.28 3.79 9.51
CA GLU A 47 2.72 3.62 9.34
C GLU A 47 3.13 3.57 7.86
N THR A 48 4.05 4.43 7.46
CA THR A 48 4.52 4.50 6.06
C THR A 48 5.39 3.30 5.68
N GLU A 49 5.93 2.57 6.65
CA GLU A 49 6.82 1.42 6.45
C GLU A 49 6.15 0.27 5.67
N HIS A 50 4.91 -0.10 6.04
CA HIS A 50 4.18 -1.18 5.37
C HIS A 50 3.95 -0.89 3.88
N VAL A 51 3.57 0.35 3.56
CA VAL A 51 3.35 0.78 2.17
C VAL A 51 4.67 0.77 1.40
N ARG A 52 5.78 1.24 2.00
CA ARG A 52 7.11 1.21 1.37
C ARG A 52 7.58 -0.23 1.10
N ALA A 53 7.35 -1.14 2.04
CA ALA A 53 7.70 -2.55 1.89
C ALA A 53 6.91 -3.19 0.73
N LEU A 54 5.61 -2.94 0.65
CA LEU A 54 4.76 -3.46 -0.43
C LEU A 54 5.13 -2.85 -1.79
N LEU A 55 5.40 -1.55 -1.88
CA LEU A 55 5.86 -0.91 -3.12
C LEU A 55 7.18 -1.51 -3.62
N ARG A 56 8.10 -1.82 -2.71
CA ARG A 56 9.38 -2.46 -3.05
C ARG A 56 9.18 -3.86 -3.65
N GLU A 57 8.21 -4.62 -3.16
CA GLU A 57 7.83 -5.93 -3.72
C GLU A 57 7.25 -5.84 -5.15
N PHE A 58 6.81 -4.65 -5.57
CA PHE A 58 6.43 -4.33 -6.94
C PHE A 58 7.54 -3.65 -7.75
N GLY A 59 8.75 -3.54 -7.20
CA GLY A 59 9.86 -2.84 -7.86
C GLY A 59 9.72 -1.30 -7.87
N ILE A 60 8.78 -0.75 -7.11
CA ILE A 60 8.56 0.70 -7.00
C ILE A 60 9.38 1.23 -5.83
N SER A 61 10.22 2.23 -6.11
CA SER A 61 11.03 2.88 -5.09
C SER A 61 10.30 4.09 -4.50
N ALA A 62 10.21 4.13 -3.17
CA ALA A 62 9.75 5.28 -2.39
C ALA A 62 10.91 5.83 -1.54
N SER A 63 10.85 7.12 -1.19
CA SER A 63 11.80 7.74 -0.26
C SER A 63 11.84 6.99 1.07
N SER A 64 13.04 6.82 1.64
CA SER A 64 13.23 6.32 3.02
C SER A 64 12.90 7.37 4.09
N GLU A 65 12.74 8.63 3.69
CA GLU A 65 12.43 9.74 4.58
C GLU A 65 11.03 10.30 4.31
N GLU A 66 10.34 10.65 5.39
CA GLU A 66 9.07 11.38 5.30
C GLU A 66 9.35 12.86 5.08
N THR A 67 8.64 13.46 4.13
CA THR A 67 8.66 14.91 3.92
C THR A 67 7.40 15.50 4.55
N PRO A 68 7.50 16.26 5.67
CA PRO A 68 6.33 16.87 6.29
C PRO A 68 5.64 17.82 5.33
N PHE A 69 4.33 17.70 5.22
CA PHE A 69 3.50 18.67 4.52
C PHE A 69 3.48 20.00 5.29
N LYS A 70 3.82 21.12 4.62
CA LYS A 70 3.98 22.44 5.28
C LYS A 70 2.83 23.41 5.00
N SER A 71 2.28 23.42 3.79
CA SER A 71 1.19 24.32 3.38
C SER A 71 0.58 23.85 2.06
N TRP A 72 -0.69 24.21 1.83
CA TRP A 72 -1.36 24.08 0.53
C TRP A 72 -0.94 25.19 -0.43
#